data_AF-A0A1M7EGK2-F1
#
_entry.id   AF-A0A1M7EGK2-F1
#
_cell.length_a   1.000
_cell.length_b   1.000
_cell.length_c   1.000
_cell.angle_alpha   90.00
_cell.angle_beta   90.00
_cell.angle_gamma   90.00
#
_symmetry.space_group_name_H-M   'P 1'
#
loop_
_entity.id
_entity.type
_entity.pdbx_description
1 polymer ?
#
loop_
_entity_poly.entity_id
_entity_poly.type
_entity_poly.pdbx_seq_one_letter_code
_entity_poly.pdbx_strand_id
1 'polypeptide(L)'
;MNASSIEKLSVGDVGSFRELNAKRNPDGLALVYIPGLAALLERARQLKGSELSEEESARIAEHATVMAAPPEVAKETIENRGYE
;
A
#
# COMPACT_ATOMS: atom_id res chain seq x y z
N MET A 1 -12.72 27.74 11.38
CA MET A 1 -12.34 26.68 10.42
C MET A 1 -10.97 26.17 10.86
N ASN A 2 -10.92 24.97 11.44
CA ASN A 2 -9.67 24.42 11.98
C ASN A 2 -8.73 24.08 10.82
N ALA A 3 -7.50 24.58 10.87
CA ALA A 3 -6.43 24.17 9.99
C ALA A 3 -6.24 22.66 10.16
N SER A 4 -6.69 21.88 9.17
CA SER A 4 -6.45 20.44 9.13
C SER A 4 -4.95 20.26 9.01
N SER A 5 -4.29 20.00 10.14
CA SER A 5 -2.88 19.66 10.16
C SER A 5 -2.77 18.30 9.50
N ILE A 6 -2.35 18.27 8.23
CA ILE A 6 -2.11 17.01 7.53
C ILE A 6 -1.09 16.23 8.36
N GLU A 7 -1.55 15.11 8.91
CA GLU A 7 -0.78 14.26 9.79
C GLU A 7 0.51 13.81 9.11
N LYS A 8 1.61 13.68 9.87
CA LYS A 8 2.89 13.20 9.35
C LYS A 8 2.86 11.67 9.34
N LEU A 9 3.29 11.07 8.23
CA LEU A 9 3.52 9.64 8.12
C LEU A 9 4.70 9.23 9.01
N SER A 10 4.51 8.18 9.82
CA SER A 10 5.54 7.67 10.73
C SER A 10 5.96 6.26 10.35
N VAL A 11 7.22 5.89 10.64
CA VAL A 11 7.70 4.50 10.45
C VAL A 11 6.83 3.54 11.26
N GLY A 12 6.39 2.46 10.63
CA GLY A 12 5.52 1.46 11.24
C GLY A 12 4.03 1.82 11.25
N ASP A 13 3.63 2.98 10.70
CA ASP A 13 2.21 3.26 10.45
C ASP A 13 1.61 2.14 9.59
N VAL A 14 0.47 1.60 10.02
CA VAL A 14 -0.30 0.59 9.29
C VAL A 14 -1.70 1.13 9.02
N GLY A 15 -2.16 1.02 7.78
CA GLY A 15 -3.48 1.51 7.36
C GLY A 15 -3.73 1.17 5.89
N SER A 16 -4.82 1.68 5.32
CA SER A 16 -5.00 1.56 3.87
C SER A 16 -4.00 2.44 3.11
N PHE A 17 -3.69 2.06 1.86
CA PHE A 17 -2.86 2.89 0.99
C PHE A 17 -3.41 4.32 0.88
N ARG A 18 -4.72 4.46 0.66
CA ARG A 18 -5.37 5.78 0.55
C ARG A 18 -5.14 6.64 1.79
N GLU A 19 -5.33 6.09 2.98
CA GLU A 19 -5.18 6.82 4.24
C GLU A 19 -3.73 7.27 4.45
N LEU A 20 -2.77 6.34 4.30
CA LEU A 20 -1.36 6.65 4.56
C LEU A 20 -0.73 7.52 3.47
N ASN A 21 -1.16 7.39 2.22
CA ASN A 21 -0.71 8.23 1.11
C ASN A 21 -1.23 9.68 1.21
N ALA A 22 -2.29 9.92 1.98
CA ALA A 22 -2.80 11.26 2.26
C ALA A 22 -2.00 12.01 3.35
N LYS A 23 -1.14 11.30 4.11
CA LYS A 23 -0.29 11.89 5.14
C LYS A 23 0.92 12.62 4.51
N ARG A 24 1.47 13.62 5.21
CA ARG A 24 2.72 14.24 4.79
C ARG A 24 3.88 13.28 4.98
N ASN A 25 4.71 13.15 3.96
CA ASN A 25 5.86 12.24 3.96
C ASN A 25 7.19 13.01 3.77
N PRO A 26 7.60 13.87 4.73
CA PRO A 26 8.85 14.64 4.61
C PRO A 26 10.10 13.76 4.70
N ASP A 27 9.99 12.55 5.28
CA ASP A 27 11.10 11.64 5.51
C ASP A 27 11.29 10.64 4.34
N GLY A 28 10.46 10.73 3.29
CA GLY A 28 10.58 9.88 2.09
C GLY A 28 10.31 8.39 2.35
N LEU A 29 9.43 8.07 3.29
CA LEU A 29 9.06 6.69 3.61
C LEU A 29 8.33 6.03 2.43
N ALA A 30 8.52 4.73 2.27
CA ALA A 30 7.81 3.92 1.29
C ALA A 30 6.58 3.26 1.94
N LEU A 31 5.50 3.11 1.16
CA LEU A 31 4.32 2.34 1.55
C LEU A 31 4.40 0.94 0.95
N VAL A 32 4.51 -0.06 1.83
CA VAL A 32 4.68 -1.45 1.42
C VAL A 32 3.37 -2.20 1.65
N TYR A 33 2.76 -2.72 0.58
CA TYR A 33 1.54 -3.54 0.65
C TYR A 33 1.75 -4.79 1.51
N ILE A 34 0.86 -5.10 2.46
CA ILE A 34 0.92 -6.34 3.25
C ILE A 34 -0.49 -6.96 3.29
N PRO A 35 -0.74 -8.10 2.62
CA PRO A 35 0.17 -8.84 1.73
C PRO A 35 0.50 -8.05 0.45
N GLY A 36 1.45 -8.54 -0.36
CA GLY A 36 1.86 -7.86 -1.60
C GLY A 36 0.70 -7.65 -2.58
N LEU A 37 0.73 -6.54 -3.33
CA LEU A 37 -0.35 -6.15 -4.24
C LEU A 37 -0.65 -7.23 -5.29
N ALA A 38 0.38 -7.88 -5.84
CA ALA A 38 0.20 -8.96 -6.80
C ALA A 38 -0.65 -10.12 -6.24
N ALA A 39 -0.41 -10.53 -5.00
CA ALA A 39 -1.20 -11.57 -4.34
C ALA A 39 -2.64 -11.13 -4.06
N LEU A 40 -2.85 -9.85 -3.73
CA LEU A 40 -4.20 -9.29 -3.55
C LEU A 40 -4.99 -9.31 -4.86
N LEU A 41 -4.37 -8.87 -5.96
CA LEU A 41 -4.98 -8.85 -7.28
C LEU A 41 -5.24 -10.28 -7.79
N GLU A 42 -4.30 -11.19 -7.59
CA GLU A 42 -4.46 -12.60 -7.94
C GLU A 42 -5.62 -13.24 -7.17
N ARG A 43 -5.68 -13.02 -5.85
CA ARG A 43 -6.78 -13.52 -5.04
C ARG A 43 -8.13 -12.94 -5.49
N ALA A 44 -8.17 -11.65 -5.82
CA ALA A 44 -9.39 -11.01 -6.29
C ALA A 44 -9.84 -11.55 -7.66
N ARG A 45 -8.93 -11.81 -8.60
CA ARG A 45 -9.24 -12.50 -9.88
C ARG A 45 -9.84 -13.87 -9.64
N GLN A 46 -9.22 -14.68 -8.79
CA GLN A 46 -9.69 -16.02 -8.46
C GLN A 46 -11.10 -16.00 -7.82
N LEU A 47 -11.37 -15.04 -6.95
CA LEU A 47 -12.69 -14.88 -6.31
C LEU A 47 -13.76 -14.40 -7.29
N LYS A 48 -13.40 -13.51 -8.23
CA LYS A 48 -14.31 -13.01 -9.26
C LYS A 48 -14.57 -14.06 -10.34
N GLY A 49 -13.61 -14.96 -10.58
CA GLY A 49 -13.67 -15.94 -11.67
C GLY A 49 -13.45 -15.33 -13.07
N SER A 50 -12.91 -14.12 -13.14
CA SER A 50 -12.62 -13.39 -14.38
C SER A 50 -11.53 -12.36 -14.13
N GLU A 51 -10.97 -11.79 -15.21
CA GLU A 51 -10.01 -10.68 -15.11
C GLU A 51 -10.62 -9.47 -14.39
N LEU A 52 -9.76 -8.73 -13.70
CA LEU A 52 -10.11 -7.46 -13.07
C LEU A 52 -10.05 -6.35 -14.11
N SER A 53 -10.99 -5.41 -14.05
CA SER A 53 -10.85 -4.14 -14.74
C SER A 53 -9.74 -3.31 -14.08
N GLU A 54 -9.26 -2.29 -14.80
CA GLU A 54 -8.32 -1.32 -14.25
C GLU A 54 -8.90 -0.63 -13.00
N GLU A 55 -10.19 -0.30 -13.03
CA GLU A 55 -10.88 0.34 -11.91
C GLU A 55 -11.01 -0.57 -10.69
N GLU A 56 -11.26 -1.86 -10.88
CA GLU A 56 -11.27 -2.83 -9.80
C GLU A 56 -9.89 -2.98 -9.18
N SER A 57 -8.86 -3.10 -10.01
CA SER A 57 -7.48 -3.22 -9.58
C SER A 57 -7.02 -1.97 -8.81
N ALA A 58 -7.37 -0.78 -9.29
CA ALA A 58 -7.11 0.49 -8.63
C ALA A 58 -7.84 0.57 -7.28
N ARG A 59 -9.12 0.20 -7.21
CA ARG A 59 -9.86 0.18 -5.94
C ARG A 59 -9.24 -0.77 -4.93
N ILE A 60 -8.80 -1.96 -5.35
CA ILE A 60 -8.10 -2.91 -4.48
C ILE A 60 -6.80 -2.28 -3.96
N ALA A 61 -6.00 -1.68 -4.84
CA ALA A 61 -4.74 -1.05 -4.45
C ALA A 61 -4.95 0.12 -3.47
N GLU A 62 -5.99 0.93 -3.63
CA GLU A 62 -6.28 2.04 -2.73
C GLU A 62 -6.71 1.59 -1.32
N HIS A 63 -7.43 0.48 -1.22
CA HIS A 63 -7.98 -0.01 0.05
C HIS A 63 -7.12 -1.10 0.71
N ALA A 64 -6.09 -1.59 0.01
CA ALA A 64 -5.18 -2.58 0.54
C ALA A 64 -4.39 -2.02 1.73
N THR A 65 -4.13 -2.89 2.70
CA THR A 65 -3.29 -2.57 3.86
C THR A 65 -1.85 -2.38 3.41
N VAL A 66 -1.23 -1.30 3.88
CA VAL A 66 0.18 -0.99 3.69
C VAL A 66 0.83 -0.64 5.02
N MET A 67 2.15 -0.77 5.07
CA MET A 67 2.98 -0.32 6.18
C MET A 67 4.00 0.71 5.68
N ALA A 68 4.19 1.78 6.45
CA ALA A 68 5.24 2.76 6.19
C ALA A 68 6.60 2.24 6.66
N ALA A 69 7.58 2.20 5.76
CA ALA A 69 8.93 1.72 6.04
C ALA A 69 10.00 2.64 5.41
N PRO A 70 11.23 2.68 5.97
CA PRO A 70 12.36 3.29 5.28
C PRO A 70 12.60 2.65 3.90
N PRO A 71 13.09 3.41 2.90
CA PRO A 71 13.32 2.89 1.55
C PRO A 71 14.17 1.61 1.49
N GLU A 72 15.19 1.51 2.33
CA GLU A 72 16.05 0.34 2.45
C GLU A 72 15.31 -0.90 2.94
N VAL A 73 14.44 -0.75 3.94
CA VAL A 73 13.59 -1.84 4.47
C VAL A 73 12.53 -2.22 3.45
N ALA A 74 11.95 -1.25 2.74
CA ALA A 74 10.99 -1.50 1.68
C ALA A 74 11.61 -2.28 0.52
N LYS A 75 12.84 -1.91 0.13
CA LYS A 75 13.61 -2.63 -0.90
C LYS A 75 13.87 -4.07 -0.48
N GLU A 76 14.42 -4.28 0.71
CA GLU A 76 14.66 -5.62 1.24
C GLU A 76 13.36 -6.43 1.32
N THR A 77 12.25 -5.80 1.72
CA THR A 77 10.94 -6.46 1.78
C THR A 77 10.45 -6.88 0.40
N ILE A 78 10.68 -6.08 -0.65
CA ILE A 78 10.31 -6.42 -2.03
C ILE A 78 11.20 -7.57 -2.54
N GLU A 79 12.51 -7.51 -2.29
CA GLU A 79 13.48 -8.53 -2.72
C GLU A 79 13.24 -9.89 -2.02
N ASN A 80 12.95 -9.87 -0.71
CA ASN A 80 12.70 -11.08 0.08
C ASN A 80 11.29 -11.69 -0.13
N ARG A 81 10.38 -10.98 -0.82
CA ARG A 81 9.01 -11.48 -1.06
C ARG A 81 8.91 -12.58 -2.11
N GLY A 82 9.99 -12.86 -2.85
CA GLY A 82 10.11 -14.07 -3.66
C GLY A 82 9.09 -14.23 -4.77
N TYR A 83 8.59 -13.13 -5.36
CA TYR A 83 7.82 -13.20 -6.60
C TYR A 83 8.81 -13.17 -7.78
N GLU A 84 9.24 -14.35 -8.22
CA GLU A 84 9.70 -14.60 -9.61
C GLU A 84 8.50 -14.68 -10.56
#